data_AF-A0A923VI41-F1
#
_entry.id   AF-A0A923VI41-F1
#
_cell.length_a   1.000
_cell.length_b   1.000
_cell.length_c   1.000
_cell.angle_alpha   90.00
_cell.angle_beta   90.00
_cell.angle_gamma   90.00
#
_symmetry.space_group_name_H-M   'P 1'
#
loop_
_entity.id
_entity.type
_entity.pdbx_description
1 polymer ?
#
loop_
_entity_poly.entity_id
_entity_poly.type
_entity_poly.pdbx_seq_one_letter_code
_entity_poly.pdbx_strand_id
1 'polypeptide(L)' 'VPSCFYRLGTRNEGKGIISSVHTDTFDIDEDALEYGSGLMAYLAFASCGGVL' A
#
# COMPACT_ATOMS: atom_id res chain seq x y z
N VAL A 1 21.22 -3.20 -4.50
CA VAL A 1 20.33 -2.15 -5.07
C VAL A 1 19.53 -1.56 -3.92
N PRO A 2 19.50 -0.24 -3.71
CA PRO A 2 18.67 0.36 -2.66
C PRO A 2 17.19 0.08 -2.96
N SER A 3 16.47 -0.49 -2.00
CA SER A 3 15.05 -0.80 -2.10
C SER A 3 14.35 -0.51 -0.78
N CYS A 4 13.04 -0.26 -0.85
CA CYS A 4 12.19 -0.05 0.31
C CYS A 4 10.88 -0.80 0.10
N PHE A 5 10.38 -1.43 1.16
CA PHE A 5 9.10 -2.14 1.16
C PHE A 5 8.16 -1.44 2.14
N TYR A 6 6.92 -1.25 1.70
CA TYR A 6 5.84 -0.70 2.50
C TYR A 6 4.70 -1.71 2.60
N ARG A 7 4.01 -1.71 3.74
CA ARG A 7 2.76 -2.44 3.95
C ARG A 7 1.64 -1.41 4.00
N LEU A 8 0.73 -1.47 3.03
CA LEU A 8 -0.46 -0.63 2.97
C LEU A 8 -1.67 -1.49 3.30
N GLY A 9 -2.62 -0.95 4.05
CA GLY A 9 -3.88 -1.63 4.37
C GLY A 9 -3.79 -2.84 5.31
N THR A 10 -2.62 -3.13 5.89
CA THR A 10 -2.45 -4.30 6.78
C THR A 10 -2.95 -4.09 8.21
N ARG A 11 -3.51 -2.91 8.52
CA ARG A 11 -4.17 -2.62 9.79
C ARG A 11 -5.17 -1.46 9.66
N ASN A 12 -6.40 -1.70 10.10
CA ASN A 12 -7.45 -0.71 10.32
C ASN A 12 -8.33 -1.16 11.50
N GLU A 13 -8.19 -0.50 12.65
CA GLU A 13 -8.96 -0.85 13.86
C GLU A 13 -10.46 -0.53 13.72
N GLY A 14 -10.81 0.52 12.97
CA GLY A 14 -12.20 0.92 12.73
C GLY A 14 -12.96 -0.06 11.83
N LYS A 15 -12.27 -0.77 10.93
CA LYS A 15 -12.82 -1.83 10.08
C LYS A 15 -12.60 -3.24 10.66
N GLY A 16 -11.99 -3.37 11.84
CA GLY A 16 -11.68 -4.68 12.47
C GLY A 16 -10.52 -5.45 11.83
N ILE A 17 -9.78 -4.83 10.91
CA ILE A 17 -8.63 -5.42 10.20
C ILE A 17 -7.40 -5.28 11.09
N ILE A 18 -7.17 -6.26 11.98
CA ILE A 18 -6.11 -6.18 13.00
C ILE A 18 -5.10 -7.32 12.94
N SER A 19 -5.45 -8.41 12.23
CA SER A 19 -4.64 -9.61 12.06
C SER A 19 -3.43 -9.32 11.18
N SER A 20 -2.27 -9.88 11.56
CA SER A 20 -1.05 -9.77 10.77
C SER A 20 -1.14 -10.62 9.50
N VAL A 21 -0.32 -10.27 8.50
CA VAL A 21 -0.05 -11.14 7.34
C VAL A 21 0.36 -12.55 7.81
N HIS A 22 0.06 -13.55 6.98
CA HIS A 22 0.29 -14.98 7.25
C HIS A 22 -0.57 -15.57 8.40
N THR A 23 -1.76 -15.03 8.62
CA THR A 23 -2.78 -15.63 9.49
C THR A 23 -4.02 -15.99 8.66
N ASP A 24 -4.83 -16.93 9.14
CA ASP A 24 -6.08 -17.37 8.50
C ASP A 24 -7.21 -16.31 8.56
N THR A 25 -7.04 -15.33 9.44
CA THR A 25 -7.95 -14.18 9.63
C THR A 25 -7.36 -12.89 9.07
N PHE A 26 -6.28 -12.95 8.30
CA PHE A 26 -5.75 -11.77 7.62
C PHE A 26 -6.79 -11.25 6.62
N ASP A 27 -7.01 -9.95 6.66
CA ASP A 27 -7.79 -9.21 5.68
C ASP A 27 -7.07 -7.90 5.34
N ILE A 28 -7.39 -7.30 4.21
CA ILE A 28 -6.76 -6.06 3.73
C ILE A 28 -7.78 -4.93 3.69
N ASP A 29 -7.37 -3.73 4.13
CA ASP A 29 -8.15 -2.53 3.85
C ASP A 29 -8.03 -2.18 2.37
N GLU A 30 -9.10 -2.42 1.60
CA GLU A 30 -9.09 -2.27 0.13
C GLU A 30 -8.82 -0.83 -0.35
N ASP A 31 -8.95 0.19 0.50
CA ASP A 31 -8.52 1.56 0.19
C ASP A 31 -7.01 1.57 -0.19
N ALA A 32 -6.23 0.62 0.32
CA ALA A 32 -4.82 0.42 -0.03
C ALA A 32 -4.56 0.07 -1.50
N LEU A 33 -5.54 -0.48 -2.23
CA LEU A 33 -5.40 -0.80 -3.65
C LEU A 33 -5.28 0.48 -4.50
N GLU A 34 -6.11 1.47 -4.19
CA GLU A 34 -6.04 2.79 -4.82
C GLU A 34 -4.73 3.49 -4.45
N TYR A 35 -4.38 3.55 -3.17
CA TYR A 35 -3.13 4.20 -2.74
C TYR A 35 -1.89 3.53 -3.32
N GLY A 36 -1.85 2.19 -3.35
CA GLY A 36 -0.73 1.43 -3.89
C GLY A 36 -0.53 1.66 -5.39
N SER A 37 -1.62 1.60 -6.17
CA SER A 37 -1.56 1.87 -7.61
C SER A 37 -1.21 3.33 -7.91
N GLY A 38 -1.81 4.29 -7.20
CA GLY A 38 -1.52 5.72 -7.32
C GLY A 38 -0.07 6.05 -6.97
N LEU A 39 0.47 5.49 -5.89
CA LEU A 39 1.87 5.67 -5.51
C LEU A 39 2.82 5.12 -6.59
N MET A 40 2.56 3.91 -7.10
CA MET A 40 3.40 3.34 -8.17
C MET A 40 3.39 4.22 -9.43
N ALA A 41 2.20 4.68 -9.85
CA ALA A 41 2.06 5.57 -11.00
C ALA A 41 2.77 6.92 -10.75
N TYR A 42 2.62 7.50 -9.57
CA TYR A 42 3.29 8.73 -9.18
C TYR A 42 4.81 8.60 -9.20
N LEU A 43 5.35 7.52 -8.62
CA LEU A 43 6.80 7.27 -8.61
C LEU A 43 7.34 7.09 -10.03
N ALA A 44 6.62 6.38 -10.90
CA ALA A 44 6.98 6.25 -12.29
C ALA A 44 7.00 7.62 -12.99
N PHE A 45 5.94 8.40 -12.86
CA PHE A 45 5.82 9.75 -13.43
C PHE A 45 6.95 10.68 -12.94
N ALA A 46 7.17 10.75 -11.62
CA ALA A 46 8.21 11.56 -11.02
C ALA A 46 9.61 11.12 -11.48
N SER A 47 9.85 9.81 -11.61
CA SER A 47 11.13 9.28 -12.10
C SER A 47 11.42 9.63 -13.57
N CYS A 48 10.38 9.88 -14.37
CA CYS A 48 10.49 10.30 -15.76
C CYS A 48 10.55 11.83 -15.93
N GLY A 49 10.68 12.61 -14.85
CA GLY A 49 10.75 14.07 -14.90
C GLY A 49 9.38 14.77 -15.02
N GLY A 50 8.31 14.06 -14.67
CA GLY A 50 6.98 14.66 -14.57
C GLY A 50 6.92 15.75 -13.49
N VAL A 51 6.30 16.89 -13.83
CA VAL A 51 6.03 18.01 -12.92
C VAL A 51 4.52 18.22 -12.86
N LEU A 52 4.00 18.44 -11.66
CA LEU A 52 2.58 18.70 -11.40
C LEU A 52 2.21 20.16 -11.70
#